data_AF-A0A443P3E7-F1
#
_entry.id   AF-A0A443P3E7-F1
#
_cell.length_a   1.000
_cell.length_b   1.000
_cell.length_c   1.000
_cell.angle_alpha   90.00
_cell.angle_beta   90.00
_cell.angle_gamma   90.00
#
_symmetry.space_group_name_H-M   'P 1'
#
loop_
_entity.id
_entity.type
_entity.pdbx_description
1 polymer ?
#
loop_
_entity_poly.entity_id
_entity_poly.type
_entity_poly.pdbx_seq_one_letter_code
_entity_poly.pdbx_strand_id
1 'polypeptide(L)'
;MMLAWEAPAASNQPLLKVDEDFSVCKEAFSRIAPAIPTIADVVTSSDLFDVLTASTGGRLSFSVYEKYLCSLERAIKKMKAQSESSVLSGLRSPRGERVLEVDGTVTTQPVLQHVGISTWPGRLTLTDHALYFEPLRVVSYDKAKIYDLSDNLRQVVKPELTGPWGTRLFDKAVMYKSISLSEPVIMEFPEITGRFRREYWLAIVREILYAHKFIRKYQIKGVRREEALSKAVLGILRLQALHEMAPAMPLCCEAILMFNLADQLPGGDLILEALAITSSSRKSDSANDSTAASGMYSISALAMMSSLGAVIGAESKVVNEVGLLVGEIVVGEMSTLERAVVDSRKSFKKVELAQATVNGAKVEGFDTNLAVMKELLLPIMKIVKLLLFFASWDDPLKSLVFCLATAYIICRGWIGHVFALLTLFIAIFMLLTRCCSQGMLANELRVIAPPEMNTLEQLSAVQNAISQVEELVQDGNIVLLKLRALLLAVFPQATERVALALVLVALILAFLPLKFVGLLMFLDVFTRYSPPRKASTERWTRRSREWWFSIPAAPVVLERIKEDKKSR
;
A
#
# COMPACT_ATOMS: atom_id res chain seq x y z
N MET A 1 -14.95 12.68 -29.94
CA MET A 1 -14.92 11.63 -28.88
C MET A 1 -15.06 12.24 -27.49
N MET A 2 -14.16 13.12 -27.06
CA MET A 2 -14.16 13.71 -25.71
C MET A 2 -15.43 14.50 -25.34
N LEU A 3 -16.02 15.20 -26.31
CA LEU A 3 -17.34 15.84 -26.19
C LEU A 3 -18.46 14.87 -25.80
N ALA A 4 -18.46 13.67 -26.38
CA ALA A 4 -19.44 12.63 -26.08
C ALA A 4 -19.21 11.97 -24.72
N TRP A 5 -17.99 12.09 -24.16
CA TRP A 5 -17.67 11.59 -22.83
C TRP A 5 -18.16 12.56 -21.74
N GLU A 6 -17.96 13.86 -21.95
CA GLU A 6 -18.36 14.89 -20.97
C GLU A 6 -19.88 15.15 -21.00
N ALA A 7 -20.51 15.13 -22.18
CA ALA A 7 -21.94 15.43 -22.34
C ALA A 7 -22.64 14.40 -23.25
N PRO A 8 -22.88 13.16 -22.78
CA PRO A 8 -23.48 12.10 -23.59
C PRO A 8 -24.91 12.42 -24.08
N ALA A 9 -25.61 13.35 -23.44
CA ALA A 9 -26.99 13.76 -23.78
C ALA A 9 -27.08 15.01 -24.69
N ALA A 10 -25.94 15.57 -25.15
CA ALA A 10 -25.92 16.80 -25.95
C ALA A 10 -26.47 16.65 -27.38
N SER A 11 -26.89 15.46 -27.82
CA SER A 11 -27.46 15.25 -29.15
C SER A 11 -28.78 16.00 -29.41
N ASN A 12 -29.44 16.50 -28.35
CA ASN A 12 -30.78 17.10 -28.44
C ASN A 12 -30.83 18.61 -28.17
N GLN A 13 -29.70 19.31 -28.04
CA GLN A 13 -29.68 20.78 -27.84
C GLN A 13 -28.74 21.46 -28.84
N PRO A 14 -29.11 22.63 -29.40
CA PRO A 14 -28.25 23.36 -30.32
C PRO A 14 -27.03 23.89 -29.57
N LEU A 15 -25.84 23.44 -29.98
CA LEU A 15 -24.54 23.82 -29.41
C LEU A 15 -24.33 25.35 -29.54
N LEU A 16 -24.44 26.06 -28.43
CA LEU A 16 -24.04 27.45 -28.28
C LEU A 16 -22.51 27.53 -28.28
N LYS A 17 -21.94 28.09 -29.35
CA LYS A 17 -20.51 28.41 -29.58
C LYS A 17 -19.51 27.31 -29.19
N VAL A 18 -19.11 26.56 -30.21
CA VAL A 18 -18.01 25.59 -30.19
C VAL A 18 -16.70 26.33 -29.90
N ASP A 19 -16.19 26.19 -28.67
CA ASP A 19 -14.82 26.56 -28.32
C ASP A 19 -13.93 25.32 -28.47
N GLU A 20 -12.71 25.45 -28.99
CA GLU A 20 -11.83 24.33 -29.39
C GLU A 20 -11.30 23.50 -28.20
N ASP A 21 -11.54 23.93 -26.95
CA ASP A 21 -10.97 23.34 -25.74
C ASP A 21 -11.96 22.43 -24.97
N PHE A 22 -12.54 21.44 -25.64
CA PHE A 22 -13.33 20.42 -24.94
C PHE A 22 -12.41 19.53 -24.11
N SER A 23 -12.60 19.61 -22.80
CA SER A 23 -11.86 18.85 -21.81
C SER A 23 -12.77 17.90 -21.04
N VAL A 24 -12.21 16.76 -20.62
CA VAL A 24 -12.95 15.69 -19.95
C VAL A 24 -12.68 15.73 -18.45
N CYS A 25 -13.74 15.59 -17.64
CA CYS A 25 -13.64 15.48 -16.20
C CYS A 25 -13.25 14.07 -15.74
N LYS A 26 -12.78 13.98 -14.50
CA LYS A 26 -12.32 12.73 -13.89
C LYS A 26 -13.38 11.64 -13.88
N GLU A 27 -14.64 12.00 -13.62
CA GLU A 27 -15.76 11.05 -13.54
C GLU A 27 -16.07 10.44 -14.91
N ALA A 28 -16.14 11.27 -15.95
CA ALA A 28 -16.35 10.82 -17.32
C ALA A 28 -15.20 9.91 -17.81
N PHE A 29 -13.95 10.31 -17.56
CA PHE A 29 -12.78 9.49 -17.94
C PHE A 29 -12.77 8.14 -17.23
N SER A 30 -12.93 8.14 -15.90
CA SER A 30 -12.89 6.90 -15.10
C SER A 30 -14.04 5.95 -15.40
N ARG A 31 -15.16 6.46 -15.91
CA ARG A 31 -16.30 5.63 -16.32
C ARG A 31 -16.15 5.04 -17.72
N ILE A 32 -15.61 5.80 -18.67
CA ILE A 32 -15.64 5.43 -20.09
C ILE A 32 -14.31 4.82 -20.55
N ALA A 33 -13.17 5.38 -20.15
CA ALA A 33 -11.85 4.93 -20.63
C ALA A 33 -11.57 3.45 -20.30
N PRO A 34 -11.94 2.92 -19.12
CA PRO A 34 -11.73 1.50 -18.80
C PRO A 34 -12.53 0.52 -19.65
N ALA A 35 -13.50 1.00 -20.46
CA ALA A 35 -14.17 0.15 -21.46
C ALA A 35 -13.21 -0.38 -22.53
N ILE A 36 -12.06 0.28 -22.69
CA ILE A 36 -10.95 -0.15 -23.55
C ILE A 36 -9.77 -0.48 -22.64
N PRO A 37 -9.53 -1.77 -22.31
CA PRO A 37 -8.46 -2.18 -21.41
C PRO A 37 -7.06 -1.78 -21.86
N THR A 38 -6.85 -1.37 -23.11
CA THR A 38 -5.55 -0.82 -23.52
C THR A 38 -5.34 0.58 -22.91
N ILE A 39 -6.38 1.40 -22.89
CA ILE A 39 -6.32 2.83 -22.54
C ILE A 39 -6.27 3.03 -21.03
N ALA A 40 -7.16 2.39 -20.29
CA ALA A 40 -7.25 2.54 -18.84
C ALA A 40 -7.77 1.25 -18.21
N ASP A 41 -7.50 1.11 -16.91
CA ASP A 41 -8.04 0.04 -16.08
C ASP A 41 -9.00 0.61 -15.04
N VAL A 42 -10.00 -0.16 -14.62
CA VAL A 42 -10.99 0.28 -13.63
C VAL A 42 -10.32 0.70 -12.32
N VAL A 43 -9.31 -0.04 -11.87
CA VAL A 43 -8.63 0.17 -10.59
C VAL A 43 -7.75 1.42 -10.63
N THR A 44 -7.00 1.61 -11.72
CA THR A 44 -5.98 2.67 -11.83
C THR A 44 -6.43 3.91 -12.64
N SER A 45 -7.63 3.91 -13.21
CA SER A 45 -8.16 4.98 -14.08
C SER A 45 -8.10 6.38 -13.46
N SER A 46 -8.47 6.51 -12.19
CA SER A 46 -8.46 7.79 -11.49
C SER A 46 -7.05 8.30 -11.25
N ASP A 47 -6.09 7.41 -10.98
CA ASP A 47 -4.68 7.82 -10.77
C ASP A 47 -4.03 8.16 -12.11
N LEU A 48 -4.34 7.39 -13.16
CA LEU A 48 -3.95 7.72 -14.54
C LEU A 48 -4.47 9.11 -14.95
N PHE A 49 -5.72 9.44 -14.63
CA PHE A 49 -6.27 10.77 -14.89
C PHE A 49 -5.52 11.88 -14.15
N ASP A 50 -5.20 11.66 -12.87
CA ASP A 50 -4.47 12.65 -12.06
C ASP A 50 -3.07 12.90 -12.64
N VAL A 51 -2.39 11.86 -13.14
CA VAL A 51 -1.10 12.00 -13.83
C VAL A 51 -1.25 12.75 -15.15
N LEU A 52 -2.24 12.40 -15.98
CA LEU A 52 -2.46 13.07 -17.26
C LEU A 52 -2.84 14.54 -17.09
N THR A 53 -3.53 14.90 -16.01
CA THR A 53 -4.04 16.26 -15.78
C THR A 53 -3.20 17.11 -14.82
N ALA A 54 -2.06 16.59 -14.38
CA ALA A 54 -1.17 17.26 -13.42
C ALA A 54 -0.75 18.68 -13.88
N SER A 55 -0.61 18.89 -15.19
CA SER A 55 -0.26 20.19 -15.80
C SER A 55 -1.45 21.04 -16.22
N THR A 56 -2.67 20.48 -16.20
CA THR A 56 -3.87 21.04 -16.87
C THR A 56 -5.01 21.37 -15.89
N GLY A 57 -4.72 21.43 -14.58
CA GLY A 57 -5.67 21.89 -13.58
C GLY A 57 -6.86 20.93 -13.35
N GLY A 58 -6.66 19.63 -13.54
CA GLY A 58 -7.68 18.60 -13.23
C GLY A 58 -8.73 18.37 -14.32
N ARG A 59 -8.51 18.89 -15.53
CA ARG A 59 -9.31 18.59 -16.73
C ARG A 59 -8.42 18.02 -17.82
N LEU A 60 -8.84 16.94 -18.47
CA LEU A 60 -8.07 16.29 -19.52
C LEU A 60 -8.33 16.98 -20.86
N SER A 61 -7.33 17.64 -21.43
CA SER A 61 -7.42 18.21 -22.77
C SER A 61 -7.16 17.16 -23.85
N PHE A 62 -7.69 17.39 -25.05
CA PHE A 62 -7.49 16.49 -26.19
C PHE A 62 -6.02 16.35 -26.57
N SER A 63 -5.26 17.44 -26.56
CA SER A 63 -3.84 17.41 -26.93
C SER A 63 -2.98 16.55 -26.00
N VAL A 64 -3.29 16.52 -24.70
CA VAL A 64 -2.62 15.63 -23.75
C VAL A 64 -3.05 14.19 -23.97
N TYR A 65 -4.34 13.95 -24.17
CA TYR A 65 -4.87 12.62 -24.42
C TYR A 65 -4.31 12.00 -25.72
N GLU A 66 -4.21 12.78 -26.79
CA GLU A 66 -3.62 12.34 -28.06
C GLU A 66 -2.13 11.99 -27.92
N LYS A 67 -1.37 12.81 -27.19
CA LYS A 67 0.05 12.51 -26.86
C LYS A 67 0.16 11.19 -26.09
N TYR A 68 -0.72 10.96 -25.12
CA TYR A 68 -0.75 9.72 -24.36
C TYR A 68 -1.02 8.50 -25.26
N LEU A 69 -2.03 8.57 -26.14
CA LEU A 69 -2.34 7.49 -27.08
C LEU A 69 -1.18 7.21 -28.05
N CYS A 70 -0.54 8.27 -28.59
CA CYS A 70 0.63 8.13 -29.45
C CYS A 70 1.79 7.43 -28.73
N SER A 71 2.09 7.81 -27.48
CA SER A 71 3.15 7.16 -26.69
C SER A 71 2.79 5.72 -26.34
N LEU A 72 1.51 5.43 -26.07
CA LEU A 72 1.03 4.07 -25.81
C LEU A 72 1.20 3.16 -27.04
N GLU A 73 0.90 3.66 -28.23
CA GLU A 73 1.14 2.93 -29.48
C GLU A 73 2.64 2.62 -29.68
N ARG A 74 3.53 3.58 -29.37
CA ARG A 74 4.98 3.36 -29.43
C ARG A 74 5.45 2.29 -28.44
N ALA A 75 4.96 2.33 -27.20
CA ALA A 75 5.26 1.33 -26.19
C ALA A 75 4.83 -0.08 -26.63
N ILE A 76 3.63 -0.22 -27.20
CA ILE A 76 3.14 -1.50 -27.74
C ILE A 76 4.04 -2.01 -28.87
N LYS A 77 4.41 -1.13 -29.82
CA LYS A 77 5.31 -1.49 -30.94
C LYS A 77 6.70 -1.88 -30.42
N LYS A 78 7.24 -1.17 -29.42
CA LYS A 78 8.51 -1.48 -28.75
C LYS A 78 8.49 -2.88 -28.14
N MET A 79 7.47 -3.18 -27.32
CA MET A 79 7.31 -4.49 -26.68
C MET A 79 7.21 -5.63 -27.72
N LYS A 80 6.43 -5.42 -28.79
CA LYS A 80 6.29 -6.39 -29.88
C LYS A 80 7.63 -6.68 -30.56
N ALA A 81 8.34 -5.64 -30.99
CA ALA A 81 9.64 -5.77 -31.64
C ALA A 81 10.68 -6.46 -30.73
N GLN A 82 10.67 -6.15 -29.43
CA GLN A 82 11.54 -6.79 -28.45
C GLN A 82 11.20 -8.27 -28.27
N SER A 83 9.91 -8.60 -28.25
CA SER A 83 9.48 -9.98 -28.01
C SER A 83 9.69 -10.89 -29.22
N GLU A 84 9.58 -10.35 -30.44
CA GLU A 84 9.93 -11.01 -31.71
C GLU A 84 11.45 -11.17 -31.92
N SER A 85 12.27 -10.44 -31.16
CA SER A 85 13.72 -10.57 -31.22
C SER A 85 14.17 -12.00 -30.88
N SER A 86 15.18 -12.49 -31.62
CA SER A 86 15.80 -13.80 -31.37
C SER A 86 16.53 -13.88 -30.02
N VAL A 87 16.77 -12.74 -29.36
CA VAL A 87 17.40 -12.66 -28.04
C VAL A 87 16.58 -13.44 -27.00
N LEU A 88 17.23 -14.39 -26.33
CA LEU A 88 16.62 -15.32 -25.36
C LEU A 88 15.49 -16.19 -25.91
N SER A 89 15.27 -16.23 -27.22
CA SER A 89 14.15 -16.97 -27.85
C SER A 89 14.14 -18.46 -27.47
N GLY A 90 15.30 -19.12 -27.43
CA GLY A 90 15.40 -20.54 -27.01
C GLY A 90 15.03 -20.79 -25.55
N LEU A 91 15.26 -19.83 -24.65
CA LEU A 91 14.90 -19.94 -23.22
C LEU A 91 13.41 -19.59 -22.99
N ARG A 92 12.88 -18.61 -23.75
CA ARG A 92 11.50 -18.11 -23.60
C ARG A 92 10.46 -18.94 -24.36
N SER A 93 10.83 -19.50 -25.51
CA SER A 93 9.94 -20.26 -26.41
C SER A 93 9.12 -21.35 -25.72
N PRO A 94 9.65 -22.19 -24.80
CA PRO A 94 8.84 -23.22 -24.14
C PRO A 94 7.71 -22.67 -23.26
N ARG A 95 7.86 -21.43 -22.76
CA ARG A 95 6.87 -20.77 -21.89
C ARG A 95 6.06 -19.69 -22.62
N GLY A 96 6.41 -19.34 -23.87
CA GLY A 96 5.74 -18.29 -24.63
C GLY A 96 5.89 -16.90 -24.02
N GLU A 97 7.04 -16.60 -23.40
CA GLU A 97 7.20 -15.38 -22.60
C GLU A 97 7.36 -14.11 -23.46
N ARG A 98 6.64 -13.06 -23.09
CA ARG A 98 6.70 -11.73 -23.72
C ARG A 98 7.75 -10.87 -23.01
N VAL A 99 8.56 -10.14 -23.78
CA VAL A 99 9.57 -9.20 -23.26
C VAL A 99 8.91 -7.85 -23.02
N LEU A 100 8.92 -7.40 -21.77
CA LEU A 100 8.23 -6.18 -21.33
C LEU A 100 9.17 -4.97 -21.25
N GLU A 101 10.38 -5.18 -20.73
CA GLU A 101 11.39 -4.14 -20.60
C GLU A 101 12.80 -4.75 -20.69
N VAL A 102 13.73 -3.98 -21.27
CA VAL A 102 15.15 -4.34 -21.37
C VAL A 102 15.99 -3.12 -21.01
N ASP A 103 16.97 -3.31 -20.12
CA ASP A 103 17.88 -2.25 -19.66
C ASP A 103 19.31 -2.78 -19.53
N GLY A 104 20.31 -1.91 -19.60
CA GLY A 104 21.72 -2.29 -19.73
C GLY A 104 22.12 -2.71 -21.15
N THR A 105 21.48 -2.10 -22.15
CA THR A 105 21.82 -2.20 -23.58
C THR A 105 22.89 -1.16 -23.96
N VAL A 106 23.36 -1.15 -25.21
CA VAL A 106 24.37 -0.17 -25.69
C VAL A 106 23.94 1.29 -25.47
N THR A 107 22.63 1.57 -25.46
CA THR A 107 22.07 2.92 -25.31
C THR A 107 21.77 3.29 -23.86
N THR A 108 21.90 2.37 -22.91
CA THR A 108 21.56 2.57 -21.49
C THR A 108 22.73 2.16 -20.60
N GLN A 109 22.83 2.72 -19.40
CA GLN A 109 23.90 2.32 -18.48
C GLN A 109 23.72 0.85 -18.05
N PRO A 110 24.79 0.07 -17.83
CA PRO A 110 24.65 -1.32 -17.41
C PRO A 110 23.98 -1.43 -16.04
N VAL A 111 23.22 -2.51 -15.84
CA VAL A 111 22.69 -2.88 -14.52
C VAL A 111 23.76 -3.68 -13.80
N LEU A 112 24.04 -3.35 -12.54
CA LEU A 112 25.06 -4.03 -11.74
C LEU A 112 24.39 -5.09 -10.86
N GLN A 113 24.73 -6.36 -11.07
CA GLN A 113 24.28 -7.45 -10.22
C GLN A 113 25.31 -7.72 -9.13
N HIS A 114 24.88 -7.65 -7.87
CA HIS A 114 25.66 -8.07 -6.71
C HIS A 114 25.16 -9.40 -6.17
N VAL A 115 26.09 -10.33 -5.97
CA VAL A 115 25.89 -11.63 -5.31
C VAL A 115 27.01 -11.81 -4.30
N GLY A 116 26.67 -11.80 -3.01
CA GLY A 116 27.66 -11.74 -1.94
C GLY A 116 28.54 -10.49 -2.08
N ILE A 117 29.84 -10.71 -2.30
CA ILE A 117 30.85 -9.65 -2.45
C ILE A 117 31.14 -9.35 -3.94
N SER A 118 30.57 -10.12 -4.88
CA SER A 118 30.89 -10.01 -6.31
C SER A 118 29.90 -9.12 -7.04
N THR A 119 30.40 -8.21 -7.89
CA THR A 119 29.60 -7.31 -8.74
C THR A 119 29.82 -7.59 -10.22
N TRP A 120 28.74 -7.74 -10.98
CA TRP A 120 28.77 -8.03 -12.42
C TRP A 120 27.93 -7.02 -13.19
N PRO A 121 28.49 -6.25 -14.14
CA PRO A 121 27.69 -5.43 -15.05
C PRO A 121 26.98 -6.31 -16.07
N GLY A 122 25.76 -5.93 -16.48
CA GLY A 122 25.01 -6.71 -17.45
C GLY A 122 23.73 -6.05 -17.96
N ARG A 123 23.02 -6.82 -18.78
CA ARG A 123 21.69 -6.50 -19.30
C ARG A 123 20.64 -7.21 -18.48
N LEU A 124 19.59 -6.48 -18.09
CA LEU A 124 18.43 -7.01 -17.39
C LEU A 124 17.23 -6.99 -18.33
N THR A 125 16.54 -8.13 -18.44
CA THR A 125 15.33 -8.28 -19.24
C THR A 125 14.18 -8.76 -18.34
N LEU A 126 13.08 -8.03 -18.32
CA LEU A 126 11.83 -8.45 -17.68
C LEU A 126 10.90 -9.08 -18.70
N THR A 127 10.36 -10.23 -18.34
CA THR A 127 9.26 -10.86 -19.05
C THR A 127 8.01 -10.93 -18.18
N ASP A 128 6.90 -11.39 -18.77
CA ASP A 128 5.67 -11.68 -18.02
C ASP A 128 5.77 -12.89 -17.08
N HIS A 129 6.92 -13.57 -16.99
CA HIS A 129 7.12 -14.76 -16.14
C HIS A 129 8.39 -14.73 -15.27
N ALA A 130 9.48 -14.13 -15.76
CA ALA A 130 10.78 -14.17 -15.09
C ALA A 130 11.65 -12.94 -15.42
N LEU A 131 12.67 -12.72 -14.58
CA LEU A 131 13.79 -11.81 -14.84
C LEU A 131 14.97 -12.60 -15.42
N TYR A 132 15.56 -12.07 -16.49
CA TYR A 132 16.77 -12.60 -17.11
C TYR A 132 17.90 -11.60 -16.96
N PHE A 133 19.02 -12.04 -16.38
CA PHE A 133 20.23 -11.23 -16.27
C PHE A 133 21.35 -11.84 -17.10
N GLU A 134 21.85 -11.07 -18.06
CA GLU A 134 22.94 -11.44 -18.96
C GLU A 134 24.18 -10.61 -18.63
N PRO A 135 25.20 -11.18 -17.97
CA PRO A 135 26.38 -10.42 -17.61
C PRO A 135 27.17 -10.03 -18.87
N LEU A 136 27.69 -8.82 -18.86
CA LEU A 136 28.46 -8.23 -19.95
C LEU A 136 29.88 -8.79 -19.94
N ARG A 137 30.31 -9.36 -21.07
CA ARG A 137 31.72 -9.63 -21.37
C ARG A 137 32.25 -8.58 -22.35
N VAL A 138 33.56 -8.62 -22.61
CA VAL A 138 34.29 -7.62 -23.42
C VAL A 138 33.62 -7.27 -24.75
N VAL A 139 32.92 -8.22 -25.40
CA VAL A 139 32.25 -7.99 -26.70
C VAL A 139 30.87 -8.70 -26.82
N SER A 140 30.48 -9.52 -25.84
CA SER A 140 29.24 -10.31 -25.90
C SER A 140 28.59 -10.49 -24.53
N TYR A 141 27.36 -11.01 -24.51
CA TYR A 141 26.66 -11.36 -23.29
C TYR A 141 26.88 -12.84 -22.95
N ASP A 142 27.07 -13.15 -21.67
CA ASP A 142 27.13 -14.54 -21.19
C ASP A 142 25.73 -15.17 -21.11
N LYS A 143 25.68 -16.46 -20.74
CA LYS A 143 24.44 -17.17 -20.49
C LYS A 143 23.58 -16.46 -19.44
N ALA A 144 22.32 -16.23 -19.79
CA ALA A 144 21.35 -15.58 -18.90
C ALA A 144 21.11 -16.38 -17.62
N LYS A 145 21.19 -15.70 -16.47
CA LYS A 145 20.66 -16.18 -15.19
C LYS A 145 19.17 -15.89 -15.11
N ILE A 146 18.38 -16.88 -14.67
CA ILE A 146 16.92 -16.80 -14.63
C ILE A 146 16.45 -16.65 -13.18
N TYR A 147 15.61 -15.66 -12.91
CA TYR A 147 14.93 -15.46 -11.63
C TYR A 147 13.42 -15.54 -11.84
N ASP A 148 12.81 -16.65 -11.41
CA ASP A 148 11.40 -16.95 -11.68
C ASP A 148 10.46 -16.11 -10.79
N LEU A 149 9.46 -15.46 -11.39
CA LEU A 149 8.39 -14.71 -10.72
C LEU A 149 7.06 -15.50 -10.70
N SER A 150 6.93 -16.50 -11.57
CA SER A 150 5.73 -17.30 -11.81
C SER A 150 5.53 -18.45 -10.82
N ASP A 151 6.60 -19.02 -10.30
CA ASP A 151 6.54 -20.14 -9.34
C ASP A 151 6.32 -19.66 -7.89
N ASN A 152 5.92 -20.56 -7.00
CA ASN A 152 5.73 -20.24 -5.57
C ASN A 152 7.02 -20.43 -4.76
N LEU A 153 8.01 -19.58 -5.01
CA LEU A 153 9.32 -19.66 -4.37
C LEU A 153 9.48 -18.72 -3.16
N ARG A 154 8.35 -18.27 -2.58
CA ARG A 154 8.29 -17.25 -1.51
C ARG A 154 9.13 -16.02 -1.83
N GLN A 155 9.04 -15.55 -3.07
CA GLN A 155 9.85 -14.44 -3.56
C GLN A 155 9.55 -13.15 -2.81
N VAL A 156 10.62 -12.45 -2.46
CA VAL A 156 10.60 -11.12 -1.85
C VAL A 156 11.38 -10.17 -2.75
N VAL A 157 10.71 -9.11 -3.20
CA VAL A 157 11.28 -8.04 -4.01
C VAL A 157 11.12 -6.72 -3.29
N LYS A 158 12.24 -6.12 -2.87
CA LYS A 158 12.28 -4.93 -2.03
C LYS A 158 13.40 -3.98 -2.44
N PRO A 159 13.24 -2.68 -2.15
CA PRO A 159 14.34 -1.73 -2.27
C PRO A 159 15.47 -2.11 -1.32
N GLU A 160 16.72 -1.92 -1.76
CA GLU A 160 17.93 -2.19 -0.97
C GLU A 160 18.91 -1.03 -1.11
N LEU A 161 19.63 -0.72 -0.03
CA LEU A 161 20.62 0.36 0.04
C LEU A 161 22.00 -0.21 -0.29
N THR A 162 22.63 0.23 -1.38
CA THR A 162 23.97 -0.25 -1.79
C THR A 162 25.12 0.55 -1.21
N GLY A 163 24.83 1.61 -0.45
CA GLY A 163 25.83 2.51 0.09
C GLY A 163 26.55 1.96 1.32
N PRO A 164 27.80 2.38 1.55
CA PRO A 164 28.44 2.15 2.84
C PRO A 164 27.54 2.74 3.94
N TRP A 165 27.31 1.95 4.99
CA TRP A 165 26.50 2.30 6.16
C TRP A 165 24.98 2.42 5.93
N GLY A 166 24.43 1.92 4.82
CA GLY A 166 22.98 1.94 4.59
C GLY A 166 22.41 3.36 4.49
N THR A 167 23.19 4.31 3.96
CA THR A 167 22.75 5.69 3.78
C THR A 167 21.78 5.81 2.59
N ARG A 168 20.71 6.61 2.75
CA ARG A 168 19.64 6.78 1.74
C ARG A 168 20.12 7.37 0.40
N LEU A 169 21.32 7.97 0.36
CA LEU A 169 21.94 8.49 -0.86
C LEU A 169 22.27 7.40 -1.90
N PHE A 170 22.37 6.14 -1.46
CA PHE A 170 22.66 4.99 -2.31
C PHE A 170 21.47 4.02 -2.38
N ASP A 171 20.25 4.55 -2.34
CA ASP A 171 19.02 3.77 -2.52
C ASP A 171 18.76 3.48 -4.01
N LYS A 172 19.71 2.76 -4.62
CA LYS A 172 19.81 2.53 -6.07
C LYS A 172 19.60 1.08 -6.47
N ALA A 173 19.22 0.21 -5.54
CA ALA A 173 19.08 -1.21 -5.84
C ALA A 173 17.73 -1.82 -5.48
N VAL A 174 17.47 -2.94 -6.16
CA VAL A 174 16.36 -3.85 -5.93
C VAL A 174 16.92 -5.20 -5.51
N MET A 175 16.55 -5.66 -4.32
CA MET A 175 16.85 -7.01 -3.85
C MET A 175 15.78 -7.98 -4.33
N TYR A 176 16.23 -9.10 -4.89
CA TYR A 176 15.44 -10.30 -5.15
C TYR A 176 15.91 -11.45 -4.24
N LYS A 177 14.99 -12.02 -3.47
CA LYS A 177 15.24 -13.20 -2.63
C LYS A 177 14.19 -14.27 -2.90
N SER A 178 14.63 -15.53 -2.97
CA SER A 178 13.80 -16.70 -3.24
C SER A 178 14.34 -17.90 -2.45
N ILE A 179 13.51 -18.92 -2.17
CA ILE A 179 13.96 -20.18 -1.54
C ILE A 179 14.93 -20.97 -2.43
N SER A 180 14.91 -20.71 -3.75
CA SER A 180 15.80 -21.37 -4.71
C SER A 180 17.23 -20.81 -4.70
N LEU A 181 17.45 -19.70 -3.99
CA LEU A 181 18.75 -19.02 -3.91
C LEU A 181 19.27 -19.08 -2.48
N SER A 182 20.56 -19.43 -2.32
CA SER A 182 21.25 -19.39 -1.03
C SER A 182 21.46 -17.96 -0.54
N GLU A 183 21.81 -17.05 -1.46
CA GLU A 183 22.06 -15.64 -1.19
C GLU A 183 21.07 -14.76 -1.95
N PRO A 184 20.65 -13.61 -1.37
CA PRO A 184 19.85 -12.64 -2.08
C PRO A 184 20.66 -12.01 -3.23
N VAL A 185 19.98 -11.71 -4.33
CA VAL A 185 20.58 -11.04 -5.48
C VAL A 185 20.17 -9.58 -5.42
N ILE A 186 21.13 -8.67 -5.52
CA ILE A 186 20.89 -7.23 -5.50
C ILE A 186 21.17 -6.69 -6.89
N MET A 187 20.18 -6.06 -7.51
CA MET A 187 20.28 -5.42 -8.82
C MET A 187 20.36 -3.92 -8.61
N GLU A 188 21.52 -3.34 -8.82
CA GLU A 188 21.77 -1.91 -8.71
C GLU A 188 21.62 -1.23 -10.07
N PHE A 189 20.94 -0.08 -10.04
CA PHE A 189 20.64 0.78 -11.17
C PHE A 189 21.41 2.09 -10.98
N PRO A 190 22.61 2.24 -11.58
CA PRO A 190 23.37 3.47 -11.49
C PRO A 190 22.55 4.63 -12.07
N GLU A 191 22.36 5.68 -11.26
CA GLU A 191 21.82 6.98 -11.65
C GLU A 191 22.65 8.07 -10.98
N ILE A 192 23.00 9.13 -11.71
CA ILE A 192 23.81 10.26 -11.17
C ILE A 192 22.93 11.10 -10.23
N THR A 193 21.68 11.35 -10.62
CA THR A 193 20.69 12.11 -9.86
C THR A 193 19.35 11.37 -9.91
N GLY A 194 18.70 11.23 -8.76
CA GLY A 194 17.38 10.60 -8.66
C GLY A 194 17.40 9.14 -8.18
N ARG A 195 16.19 8.57 -8.18
CA ARG A 195 15.87 7.19 -7.76
C ARG A 195 14.88 6.52 -8.72
N PHE A 196 14.58 7.17 -9.83
CA PHE A 196 13.45 6.85 -10.68
C PHE A 196 13.63 5.51 -11.40
N ARG A 197 14.78 5.27 -12.04
CA ARG A 197 15.04 4.01 -12.76
C ARG A 197 14.90 2.81 -11.85
N ARG A 198 15.42 2.89 -10.62
CA ARG A 198 15.27 1.85 -9.60
C ARG A 198 13.80 1.64 -9.22
N GLU A 199 13.06 2.72 -8.97
CA GLU A 199 11.64 2.65 -8.60
C GLU A 199 10.76 2.09 -9.71
N TYR A 200 11.02 2.52 -10.95
CA TYR A 200 10.37 2.01 -12.14
C TYR A 200 10.57 0.50 -12.25
N TRP A 201 11.81 0.02 -12.19
CA TRP A 201 12.15 -1.41 -12.22
C TRP A 201 11.52 -2.18 -11.05
N LEU A 202 11.57 -1.62 -9.83
CA LEU A 202 10.93 -2.21 -8.67
C LEU A 202 9.42 -2.38 -8.88
N ALA A 203 8.76 -1.37 -9.44
CA ALA A 203 7.32 -1.34 -9.62
C ALA A 203 6.86 -2.37 -10.68
N ILE A 204 7.52 -2.43 -11.84
CA ILE A 204 7.16 -3.36 -12.92
C ILE A 204 7.47 -4.83 -12.54
N VAL A 205 8.55 -5.09 -11.80
CA VAL A 205 8.86 -6.44 -11.29
C VAL A 205 7.83 -6.88 -10.26
N ARG A 206 7.43 -5.97 -9.36
CA ARG A 206 6.37 -6.23 -8.38
C ARG A 206 5.04 -6.51 -9.04
N GLU A 207 4.68 -5.77 -10.09
CA GLU A 207 3.42 -5.98 -10.80
C GLU A 207 3.29 -7.40 -11.35
N ILE A 208 4.32 -7.90 -12.04
CA ILE A 208 4.33 -9.27 -12.56
C ILE A 208 4.32 -10.30 -11.42
N LEU A 209 5.12 -10.07 -10.37
CA LEU A 209 5.14 -10.95 -9.21
C LEU A 209 3.76 -11.03 -8.51
N TYR A 210 3.08 -9.90 -8.37
CA TYR A 210 1.77 -9.81 -7.73
C TYR A 210 0.65 -10.37 -8.62
N ALA A 211 0.72 -10.20 -9.93
CA ALA A 211 -0.18 -10.86 -10.88
C ALA A 211 -0.10 -12.40 -10.74
N HIS A 212 1.11 -12.97 -10.70
CA HIS A 212 1.29 -14.41 -10.50
C HIS A 212 0.86 -14.86 -9.10
N LYS A 213 1.12 -14.07 -8.05
CA LYS A 213 0.59 -14.36 -6.70
C LYS A 213 -0.94 -14.36 -6.68
N PHE A 214 -1.58 -13.41 -7.38
CA PHE A 214 -3.03 -13.34 -7.53
C PHE A 214 -3.58 -14.59 -8.22
N ILE A 215 -3.02 -14.97 -9.37
CA ILE A 215 -3.40 -16.16 -10.13
C ILE A 215 -3.33 -17.42 -9.26
N ARG A 216 -2.23 -17.60 -8.50
CA ARG A 216 -2.04 -18.75 -7.61
C ARG A 216 -3.01 -18.72 -6.42
N LYS A 217 -3.23 -17.55 -5.82
CA LYS A 217 -4.12 -17.38 -4.65
C LYS A 217 -5.56 -17.77 -4.97
N TYR A 218 -6.04 -17.43 -6.16
CA TYR A 218 -7.41 -17.73 -6.61
C TYR A 218 -7.49 -18.94 -7.55
N GLN A 219 -6.39 -19.69 -7.73
CA GLN A 219 -6.33 -20.91 -8.55
C GLN A 219 -6.86 -20.70 -9.98
N ILE A 220 -6.53 -19.56 -10.58
CA ILE A 220 -6.99 -19.17 -11.92
C ILE A 220 -6.20 -19.96 -12.98
N LYS A 221 -6.90 -20.57 -13.94
CA LYS A 221 -6.31 -21.44 -14.97
C LYS A 221 -6.78 -21.07 -16.39
N GLY A 222 -6.01 -21.49 -17.39
CA GLY A 222 -6.33 -21.33 -18.81
C GLY A 222 -6.39 -19.88 -19.27
N VAL A 223 -7.34 -19.55 -20.14
CA VAL A 223 -7.52 -18.21 -20.74
C VAL A 223 -7.60 -17.08 -19.70
N ARG A 224 -8.20 -17.33 -18.53
CA ARG A 224 -8.31 -16.33 -17.46
C ARG A 224 -6.97 -15.98 -16.83
N ARG A 225 -6.02 -16.91 -16.84
CA ARG A 225 -4.63 -16.65 -16.42
C ARG A 225 -4.00 -15.66 -17.41
N GLU A 226 -4.13 -15.93 -18.71
CA GLU A 226 -3.61 -15.05 -19.75
C GLU A 226 -4.26 -13.67 -19.72
N GLU A 227 -5.54 -13.58 -19.36
CA GLU A 227 -6.22 -12.30 -19.18
C GLU A 227 -5.69 -11.52 -17.97
N ALA A 228 -5.44 -12.17 -16.83
CA ALA A 228 -4.84 -11.51 -15.67
C ALA A 228 -3.42 -11.02 -15.97
N LEU A 229 -2.61 -11.82 -16.68
CA LEU A 229 -1.27 -11.40 -17.13
C LEU A 229 -1.35 -10.26 -18.15
N SER A 230 -2.30 -10.32 -19.07
CA SER A 230 -2.52 -9.25 -20.06
C SER A 230 -2.86 -7.92 -19.40
N LYS A 231 -3.64 -7.92 -18.30
CA LYS A 231 -3.91 -6.70 -17.52
C LYS A 231 -2.65 -6.12 -16.89
N ALA A 232 -1.79 -6.95 -16.32
CA ALA A 232 -0.50 -6.52 -15.78
C ALA A 232 0.41 -5.93 -16.87
N VAL A 233 0.48 -6.59 -18.03
CA VAL A 233 1.27 -6.12 -19.19
C VAL A 233 0.74 -4.78 -19.71
N LEU A 234 -0.58 -4.64 -19.89
CA LEU A 234 -1.18 -3.36 -20.29
C LEU A 234 -0.92 -2.26 -19.26
N GLY A 235 -0.93 -2.56 -17.96
CA GLY A 235 -0.52 -1.62 -16.91
C GLY A 235 0.92 -1.10 -17.09
N ILE A 236 1.87 -1.99 -17.38
CA ILE A 236 3.28 -1.64 -17.65
C ILE A 236 3.41 -0.79 -18.91
N LEU A 237 2.69 -1.14 -19.99
CA LEU A 237 2.69 -0.37 -21.24
C LEU A 237 2.16 1.06 -21.05
N ARG A 238 1.12 1.24 -20.22
CA ARG A 238 0.62 2.58 -19.87
C ARG A 238 1.64 3.36 -19.05
N LEU A 239 2.34 2.72 -18.12
CA LEU A 239 3.42 3.35 -17.35
C LEU A 239 4.58 3.78 -18.25
N GLN A 240 4.99 2.95 -19.21
CA GLN A 240 5.97 3.30 -20.24
C GLN A 240 5.53 4.52 -21.06
N ALA A 241 4.27 4.54 -21.51
CA ALA A 241 3.72 5.66 -22.28
C ALA A 241 3.75 6.99 -21.50
N LEU A 242 3.43 6.95 -20.21
CA LEU A 242 3.49 8.12 -19.33
C LEU A 242 4.92 8.61 -19.11
N HIS A 243 5.86 7.68 -18.92
CA HIS A 243 7.28 8.01 -18.78
C HIS A 243 7.84 8.67 -20.05
N GLU A 244 7.52 8.14 -21.23
CA GLU A 244 7.92 8.75 -22.51
C GLU A 244 7.30 10.14 -22.73
N MET A 245 6.04 10.32 -22.30
CA MET A 245 5.33 11.59 -22.47
C MET A 245 5.88 12.69 -21.56
N ALA A 246 6.25 12.36 -20.32
CA ALA A 246 6.61 13.34 -19.29
C ALA A 246 7.76 12.83 -18.39
N PRO A 247 9.00 12.73 -18.90
CA PRO A 247 10.15 12.19 -18.16
C PRO A 247 10.57 13.03 -16.95
N ALA A 248 10.18 14.32 -16.92
CA ALA A 248 10.50 15.24 -15.82
C ALA A 248 9.48 15.19 -14.65
N MET A 249 8.36 14.49 -14.82
CA MET A 249 7.32 14.45 -13.80
C MET A 249 7.59 13.32 -12.80
N PRO A 250 7.56 13.57 -11.47
CA PRO A 250 7.66 12.50 -10.48
C PRO A 250 6.42 11.61 -10.60
N LEU A 251 6.60 10.40 -11.14
CA LEU A 251 5.53 9.42 -11.29
C LEU A 251 5.57 8.43 -10.12
N CYS A 252 4.47 8.35 -9.38
CA CYS A 252 4.23 7.23 -8.46
C CYS A 252 3.92 5.97 -9.28
N CYS A 253 4.97 5.28 -9.73
CA CYS A 253 4.87 4.10 -10.62
C CYS A 253 3.92 3.04 -10.07
N GLU A 254 3.91 2.85 -8.75
CA GLU A 254 3.08 1.85 -8.06
C GLU A 254 1.58 2.14 -8.16
N ALA A 255 1.18 3.41 -8.34
CA ALA A 255 -0.23 3.82 -8.43
C ALA A 255 -0.87 3.52 -9.80
N ILE A 256 -0.08 3.37 -10.86
CA ILE A 256 -0.56 3.11 -12.22
C ILE A 256 -0.69 1.60 -12.50
N LEU A 257 -0.07 0.78 -11.65
CA LEU A 257 0.02 -0.68 -11.78
C LEU A 257 -1.03 -1.35 -10.87
N MET A 258 -1.95 -2.11 -11.46
CA MET A 258 -3.16 -2.61 -10.79
C MET A 258 -2.82 -3.51 -9.61
N PHE A 259 -2.00 -4.53 -9.81
CA PHE A 259 -1.73 -5.53 -8.77
C PHE A 259 -0.85 -4.95 -7.66
N ASN A 260 0.06 -4.04 -8.00
CA ASN A 260 0.88 -3.31 -7.05
C ASN A 260 0.02 -2.36 -6.20
N LEU A 261 -0.83 -1.55 -6.84
CA LEU A 261 -1.77 -0.67 -6.15
C LEU A 261 -2.71 -1.46 -5.22
N ALA A 262 -3.25 -2.59 -5.68
CA ALA A 262 -4.14 -3.42 -4.87
C ALA A 262 -3.45 -4.10 -3.67
N ASP A 263 -2.13 -4.35 -3.74
CA ASP A 263 -1.37 -4.87 -2.59
C ASP A 263 -1.13 -3.77 -1.53
N GLN A 264 -0.98 -2.52 -1.98
CA GLN A 264 -0.66 -1.37 -1.12
C GLN A 264 -1.88 -0.66 -0.51
N LEU A 265 -3.00 -0.62 -1.24
CA LEU A 265 -4.19 0.09 -0.79
C LEU A 265 -4.87 -0.61 0.40
N PRO A 266 -5.38 0.17 1.38
CA PRO A 266 -6.22 -0.38 2.44
C PRO A 266 -7.50 -0.97 1.83
N GLY A 267 -7.74 -2.25 2.10
CA GLY A 267 -8.85 -3.00 1.50
C GLY A 267 -8.63 -3.46 0.06
N GLY A 268 -7.40 -3.37 -0.48
CA GLY A 268 -7.11 -3.84 -1.84
C GLY A 268 -7.24 -5.36 -2.06
N ASP A 269 -7.34 -6.16 -0.99
CA ASP A 269 -7.77 -7.57 -1.11
C ASP A 269 -9.21 -7.71 -1.63
N LEU A 270 -10.10 -6.78 -1.28
CA LEU A 270 -11.48 -6.77 -1.77
C LEU A 270 -11.50 -6.45 -3.26
N ILE A 271 -10.59 -5.60 -3.73
CA ILE A 271 -10.42 -5.32 -5.17
C ILE A 271 -10.00 -6.61 -5.87
N LEU A 272 -8.97 -7.31 -5.36
CA LEU A 272 -8.52 -8.58 -5.93
C LEU A 272 -9.61 -9.67 -5.86
N GLU A 273 -10.35 -9.75 -4.76
CA GLU A 273 -11.46 -10.69 -4.60
C GLU A 273 -12.60 -10.39 -5.59
N ALA A 274 -12.99 -9.11 -5.73
CA ALA A 274 -13.95 -8.69 -6.73
C ALA A 274 -13.50 -9.04 -8.15
N LEU A 275 -12.21 -8.83 -8.48
CA LEU A 275 -11.62 -9.20 -9.77
C LEU A 275 -11.62 -10.73 -10.01
N ALA A 276 -11.40 -11.53 -8.96
CA ALA A 276 -11.51 -12.99 -9.04
C ALA A 276 -12.96 -13.47 -9.21
N ILE A 277 -13.93 -12.78 -8.58
CA ILE A 277 -15.36 -13.11 -8.71
C ILE A 277 -15.86 -12.75 -10.10
N THR A 278 -15.55 -11.56 -10.61
CA THR A 278 -15.96 -11.12 -11.96
C THR A 278 -15.41 -12.04 -13.05
N SER A 279 -14.20 -12.57 -12.86
CA SER A 279 -13.60 -13.54 -13.78
C SER A 279 -14.16 -14.97 -13.66
N SER A 280 -14.79 -15.33 -12.54
CA SER A 280 -15.31 -16.69 -12.29
C SER A 280 -16.81 -16.85 -12.52
N SER A 281 -17.66 -15.89 -12.13
CA SER A 281 -19.13 -16.04 -12.16
C SER A 281 -19.70 -16.15 -13.58
N ARG A 282 -19.04 -15.60 -14.59
CA ARG A 282 -19.63 -15.45 -15.93
C ARG A 282 -19.63 -16.72 -16.81
N LYS A 283 -19.29 -17.88 -16.23
CA LYS A 283 -19.49 -19.21 -16.87
C LYS A 283 -20.81 -19.87 -16.45
N SER A 284 -21.42 -19.50 -15.32
CA SER A 284 -22.71 -20.07 -14.90
C SER A 284 -23.91 -19.43 -15.58
N ASP A 285 -23.83 -18.14 -15.90
CA ASP A 285 -25.00 -17.38 -16.39
C ASP A 285 -25.28 -17.68 -17.88
N SER A 286 -24.25 -18.08 -18.63
CA SER A 286 -24.38 -18.53 -20.03
C SER A 286 -25.12 -19.88 -20.16
N ALA A 287 -25.22 -20.68 -19.09
CA ALA A 287 -25.84 -22.00 -19.15
C ALA A 287 -27.30 -22.01 -18.70
N ASN A 288 -27.74 -21.01 -17.92
CA ASN A 288 -29.04 -21.07 -17.24
C ASN A 288 -30.01 -19.90 -17.50
N ASP A 289 -29.62 -18.80 -18.11
CA ASP A 289 -30.55 -17.68 -18.37
C ASP A 289 -30.61 -17.29 -19.85
N SER A 290 -31.59 -17.84 -20.57
CA SER A 290 -31.99 -17.36 -21.91
C SER A 290 -32.75 -16.01 -21.86
N THR A 291 -32.79 -15.36 -20.70
CA THR A 291 -33.47 -14.07 -20.45
C THR A 291 -32.60 -13.04 -19.73
N ALA A 292 -31.30 -13.29 -19.56
CA ALA A 292 -30.39 -12.29 -19.01
C ALA A 292 -30.27 -11.12 -20.01
N ALA A 293 -30.69 -9.93 -19.58
CA ALA A 293 -30.67 -8.71 -20.36
C ALA A 293 -29.34 -8.56 -21.11
N SER A 294 -29.44 -8.34 -22.42
CA SER A 294 -28.35 -8.08 -23.35
C SER A 294 -27.61 -6.78 -22.99
N GLY A 295 -26.88 -6.77 -21.87
CA GLY A 295 -25.99 -5.68 -21.49
C GLY A 295 -24.82 -5.59 -22.46
N MET A 296 -24.46 -4.37 -22.88
CA MET A 296 -23.20 -4.15 -23.60
C MET A 296 -22.07 -4.18 -22.57
N TYR A 297 -21.02 -4.95 -22.88
CA TYR A 297 -19.88 -5.16 -22.00
C TYR A 297 -18.58 -4.70 -22.67
N SER A 298 -17.57 -4.38 -21.87
CA SER A 298 -16.25 -4.00 -22.40
C SER A 298 -15.54 -5.16 -23.11
N ILE A 299 -14.49 -4.88 -23.88
CA ILE A 299 -13.68 -5.93 -24.53
C ILE A 299 -12.70 -6.50 -23.48
N SER A 300 -12.35 -7.78 -23.57
CA SER A 300 -11.35 -8.40 -22.67
C SER A 300 -9.93 -7.90 -22.97
N ALA A 301 -9.07 -7.85 -21.95
CA ALA A 301 -7.69 -7.40 -22.12
C ALA A 301 -6.90 -8.32 -23.06
N LEU A 302 -7.16 -9.63 -22.98
CA LEU A 302 -6.53 -10.63 -23.85
C LEU A 302 -6.96 -10.47 -25.32
N ALA A 303 -8.26 -10.25 -25.58
CA ALA A 303 -8.75 -10.04 -26.95
C ALA A 303 -8.16 -8.76 -27.57
N MET A 304 -8.03 -7.68 -26.77
CA MET A 304 -7.36 -6.45 -27.22
C MET A 304 -5.87 -6.67 -27.52
N MET A 305 -5.16 -7.42 -26.67
CA MET A 305 -3.75 -7.73 -26.96
C MET A 305 -3.60 -8.61 -28.21
N SER A 306 -4.55 -9.52 -28.44
CA SER A 306 -4.61 -10.35 -29.64
C SER A 306 -4.85 -9.51 -30.90
N SER A 307 -5.78 -8.55 -30.86
CA SER A 307 -6.05 -7.68 -32.00
C SER A 307 -4.90 -6.72 -32.31
N LEU A 308 -4.11 -6.33 -31.29
CA LEU A 308 -2.89 -5.54 -31.45
C LEU A 308 -1.69 -6.36 -31.96
N GLY A 309 -1.87 -7.66 -32.21
CA GLY A 309 -0.83 -8.55 -32.71
C GLY A 309 0.33 -8.76 -31.73
N ALA A 310 0.04 -8.70 -30.42
CA ALA A 310 1.00 -8.87 -29.32
C ALA A 310 0.98 -10.30 -28.72
N VAL A 311 0.45 -11.28 -29.46
CA VAL A 311 0.43 -12.69 -29.05
C VAL A 311 1.69 -13.39 -29.56
N ILE A 312 2.50 -13.92 -28.64
CA ILE A 312 3.66 -14.75 -28.93
C ILE A 312 3.55 -16.00 -28.06
N GLY A 313 3.51 -17.19 -28.68
CA GLY A 313 3.40 -18.49 -28.00
C GLY A 313 2.29 -19.38 -28.57
N ALA A 314 2.63 -20.62 -28.88
CA ALA A 314 1.96 -21.50 -29.85
C ALA A 314 0.54 -22.00 -29.49
N GLU A 315 -0.23 -22.24 -30.56
CA GLU A 315 -1.56 -22.86 -30.61
C GLU A 315 -2.72 -22.10 -29.96
N SER A 316 -3.20 -21.05 -30.63
CA SER A 316 -4.65 -20.91 -30.76
C SER A 316 -5.00 -21.01 -32.24
N LYS A 317 -5.45 -22.20 -32.66
CA LYS A 317 -6.50 -22.27 -33.70
C LYS A 317 -7.48 -21.17 -33.34
N VAL A 318 -7.65 -20.21 -34.27
CA VAL A 318 -8.69 -19.18 -34.32
C VAL A 318 -9.54 -19.26 -33.05
N VAL A 319 -9.23 -18.44 -32.04
CA VAL A 319 -10.10 -18.30 -30.88
C VAL A 319 -11.45 -17.96 -31.47
N ASN A 320 -12.33 -18.98 -31.49
CA ASN A 320 -13.61 -18.90 -32.13
C ASN A 320 -14.29 -17.67 -31.51
N GLU A 321 -14.63 -16.68 -32.34
CA GLU A 321 -15.14 -15.36 -31.97
C GLU A 321 -16.42 -15.40 -31.09
N VAL A 322 -16.92 -16.60 -30.80
CA VAL A 322 -18.17 -16.87 -30.10
C VAL A 322 -17.97 -17.14 -28.59
N GLY A 323 -16.72 -17.29 -28.10
CA GLY A 323 -16.46 -17.76 -26.73
C GLY A 323 -15.87 -16.76 -25.71
N LEU A 324 -15.53 -15.54 -26.12
CA LEU A 324 -14.76 -14.60 -25.30
C LEU A 324 -15.48 -13.25 -25.16
N LEU A 325 -16.75 -13.36 -24.78
CA LEU A 325 -17.64 -12.25 -24.54
C LEU A 325 -17.45 -11.76 -23.10
N VAL A 326 -17.33 -10.44 -22.94
CA VAL A 326 -17.66 -9.64 -21.75
C VAL A 326 -16.52 -9.26 -20.79
N GLY A 327 -16.01 -8.05 -20.97
CA GLY A 327 -15.14 -7.32 -20.05
C GLY A 327 -15.85 -6.84 -18.78
N GLU A 328 -15.09 -6.21 -17.87
CA GLU A 328 -15.49 -6.00 -16.47
C GLU A 328 -16.59 -4.97 -16.26
N ILE A 329 -16.86 -4.13 -17.26
CA ILE A 329 -17.74 -2.98 -17.12
C ILE A 329 -19.06 -3.27 -17.80
N VAL A 330 -20.15 -2.99 -17.08
CA VAL A 330 -21.51 -3.02 -17.60
C VAL A 330 -21.94 -1.59 -17.83
N VAL A 331 -22.41 -1.29 -19.05
CA VAL A 331 -22.91 0.05 -19.37
C VAL A 331 -24.18 0.32 -18.53
N GLY A 332 -24.13 1.36 -17.69
CA GLY A 332 -25.28 1.85 -16.90
C GLY A 332 -25.24 1.53 -15.41
N GLU A 333 -24.61 0.44 -14.97
CA GLU A 333 -24.57 0.03 -13.55
C GLU A 333 -23.15 0.05 -12.97
N MET A 334 -23.02 0.34 -11.67
CA MET A 334 -21.72 0.26 -10.97
C MET A 334 -21.39 -1.20 -10.69
N SER A 335 -20.30 -1.70 -11.29
CA SER A 335 -19.84 -3.06 -11.10
C SER A 335 -19.37 -3.32 -9.67
N THR A 336 -19.32 -4.59 -9.26
CA THR A 336 -18.80 -5.00 -7.95
C THR A 336 -17.34 -4.57 -7.76
N LEU A 337 -16.55 -4.61 -8.83
CA LEU A 337 -15.16 -4.16 -8.85
C LEU A 337 -15.07 -2.63 -8.66
N GLU A 338 -15.86 -1.85 -9.41
CA GLU A 338 -15.89 -0.38 -9.27
C GLU A 338 -16.26 0.05 -7.84
N ARG A 339 -17.24 -0.61 -7.23
CA ARG A 339 -17.63 -0.33 -5.84
C ARG A 339 -16.49 -0.62 -4.86
N ALA A 340 -15.81 -1.75 -5.01
CA ALA A 340 -14.65 -2.10 -4.18
C ALA A 340 -13.51 -1.09 -4.32
N VAL A 341 -13.25 -0.61 -5.54
CA VAL A 341 -12.23 0.43 -5.81
C VAL A 341 -12.61 1.75 -5.15
N VAL A 342 -13.85 2.21 -5.28
CA VAL A 342 -14.32 3.46 -4.67
C VAL A 342 -14.22 3.40 -3.14
N ASP A 343 -14.60 2.29 -2.52
CA ASP A 343 -14.55 2.13 -1.06
C ASP A 343 -13.12 2.01 -0.52
N SER A 344 -12.24 1.32 -1.25
CA SER A 344 -10.80 1.27 -0.92
C SER A 344 -10.15 2.64 -1.02
N ARG A 345 -10.45 3.43 -2.07
CA ARG A 345 -9.97 4.82 -2.22
C ARG A 345 -10.47 5.73 -1.10
N LYS A 346 -11.74 5.64 -0.71
CA LYS A 346 -12.27 6.39 0.45
C LYS A 346 -11.52 6.03 1.74
N SER A 347 -11.18 4.75 1.91
CA SER A 347 -10.40 4.28 3.07
C SER A 347 -8.97 4.80 3.02
N PHE A 348 -8.34 4.81 1.84
CA PHE A 348 -7.01 5.37 1.64
C PHE A 348 -6.95 6.86 1.96
N LYS A 349 -7.91 7.66 1.48
CA LYS A 349 -8.01 9.09 1.83
C LYS A 349 -8.09 9.33 3.33
N LYS A 350 -8.78 8.47 4.09
CA LYS A 350 -8.80 8.56 5.56
C LYS A 350 -7.42 8.31 6.17
N VAL A 351 -6.69 7.32 5.66
CA VAL A 351 -5.32 7.01 6.09
C VAL A 351 -4.37 8.16 5.75
N GLU A 352 -4.50 8.76 4.57
CA GLU A 352 -3.69 9.90 4.14
C GLU A 352 -3.93 11.13 5.03
N LEU A 353 -5.19 11.47 5.32
CA LEU A 353 -5.53 12.52 6.28
C LEU A 353 -4.99 12.23 7.68
N ALA A 354 -5.11 10.98 8.15
CA ALA A 354 -4.52 10.57 9.41
C ALA A 354 -2.98 10.70 9.39
N GLN A 355 -2.33 10.32 8.30
CA GLN A 355 -0.88 10.46 8.15
C GLN A 355 -0.45 11.93 8.11
N ALA A 356 -1.24 12.81 7.50
CA ALA A 356 -0.99 14.25 7.52
C ALA A 356 -1.05 14.82 8.95
N THR A 357 -2.01 14.38 9.78
CA THR A 357 -2.04 14.76 11.21
C THR A 357 -0.86 14.21 11.99
N VAL A 358 -0.40 12.99 11.67
CA VAL A 358 0.80 12.41 12.30
C VAL A 358 2.04 13.22 11.93
N ASN A 359 2.19 13.59 10.65
CA ASN A 359 3.31 14.41 10.19
C ASN A 359 3.27 15.80 10.82
N GLY A 360 2.09 16.41 10.99
CA GLY A 360 1.94 17.67 11.72
C GLY A 360 2.23 17.58 13.23
N ALA A 361 2.08 16.40 13.82
CA ALA A 361 2.41 16.13 15.22
C ALA A 361 3.89 15.73 15.44
N LYS A 362 4.65 15.47 14.36
CA LYS A 362 6.09 15.25 14.46
C LYS A 362 6.79 16.57 14.75
N VAL A 363 7.41 16.65 15.92
CA VAL A 363 8.21 17.80 16.33
C VAL A 363 9.68 17.47 16.10
N GLU A 364 10.43 18.40 15.52
CA GLU A 364 11.88 18.26 15.35
C GLU A 364 12.59 18.61 16.68
N GLY A 365 13.57 17.78 17.07
CA GLY A 365 14.37 17.97 18.28
C GLY A 365 14.16 16.86 19.31
N PHE A 366 15.26 16.29 19.81
CA PHE A 366 15.21 15.25 20.82
C PHE A 366 14.58 15.73 22.14
N ASP A 367 14.99 16.90 22.62
CA ASP A 367 14.53 17.44 23.92
C ASP A 367 13.05 17.85 23.90
N THR A 368 12.55 18.35 22.76
CA THR A 368 11.13 18.69 22.58
C THR A 368 10.27 17.43 22.54
N ASN A 369 10.72 16.38 21.82
CA ASN A 369 10.05 15.08 21.81
C ASN A 369 10.04 14.42 23.20
N LEU A 370 11.12 14.55 23.97
CA LEU A 370 11.18 14.03 25.34
C LEU A 370 10.26 14.81 26.29
N ALA A 371 10.14 16.13 26.13
CA ALA A 371 9.19 16.95 26.87
C ALA A 371 7.73 16.55 26.58
N VAL A 372 7.37 16.36 25.30
CA VAL A 372 6.05 15.87 24.89
C VAL A 372 5.77 14.49 25.50
N MET A 373 6.74 13.58 25.45
CA MET A 373 6.61 12.24 26.03
C MET A 373 6.33 12.30 27.53
N LYS A 374 7.09 13.15 28.25
CA LYS A 374 6.95 13.33 29.70
C LYS A 374 5.55 13.84 30.06
N GLU A 375 5.05 14.83 29.32
CA GLU A 375 3.70 15.37 29.49
C GLU A 375 2.62 14.31 29.23
N LEU A 376 2.74 13.52 28.16
CA LEU A 376 1.80 12.45 27.82
C LEU A 376 1.82 11.31 28.86
N LEU A 377 2.97 11.01 29.45
CA LEU A 377 3.14 9.98 30.48
C LEU A 377 2.82 10.48 31.90
N LEU A 378 2.56 11.78 32.13
CA LEU A 378 2.24 12.31 33.46
C LEU A 378 1.15 11.52 34.21
N PRO A 379 0.02 11.10 33.58
CA PRO A 379 -1.00 10.32 34.27
C PRO A 379 -0.47 8.98 34.78
N ILE A 380 0.34 8.30 33.96
CA ILE A 380 0.96 7.01 34.31
C ILE A 380 2.00 7.20 35.41
N MET A 381 2.81 8.26 35.33
CA MET A 381 3.81 8.59 36.35
C MET A 381 3.17 8.85 37.71
N LYS A 382 1.97 9.45 37.77
CA LYS A 382 1.22 9.60 39.03
C LYS A 382 0.82 8.24 39.62
N ILE A 383 0.36 7.30 38.79
CA ILE A 383 0.01 5.94 39.23
C ILE A 383 1.26 5.19 39.71
N VAL A 384 2.36 5.26 38.96
CA VAL A 384 3.63 4.63 39.34
C VAL A 384 4.15 5.18 40.67
N LYS A 385 4.08 6.50 40.88
CA LYS A 385 4.44 7.12 42.16
C LYS A 385 3.55 6.65 43.30
N LEU A 386 2.26 6.46 43.07
CA LEU A 386 1.34 5.92 44.07
C LEU A 386 1.70 4.46 44.43
N LEU A 387 2.03 3.63 43.44
CA LEU A 387 2.48 2.25 43.68
C LEU A 387 3.82 2.21 44.41
N LEU A 388 4.76 3.09 44.04
CA LEU A 388 6.05 3.24 44.73
C LEU A 388 5.85 3.68 46.18
N PHE A 389 4.94 4.63 46.45
CA PHE A 389 4.58 5.07 47.79
C PHE A 389 4.04 3.90 48.66
N PHE A 390 3.23 3.03 48.08
CA PHE A 390 2.79 1.82 48.80
C PHE A 390 3.93 0.83 49.02
N ALA A 391 4.86 0.70 48.06
CA ALA A 391 6.00 -0.22 48.14
C ALA A 391 7.13 0.27 49.05
N SER A 392 7.32 1.59 49.19
CA SER A 392 8.31 2.22 50.09
C SER A 392 7.90 2.15 51.56
N TRP A 393 6.64 1.81 51.85
CA TRP A 393 6.08 1.79 53.21
C TRP A 393 6.13 3.14 53.93
N ASP A 394 6.10 4.25 53.18
CA ASP A 394 6.14 5.60 53.74
C ASP A 394 4.96 5.87 54.70
N ASP A 395 3.79 5.27 54.45
CA ASP A 395 2.67 5.18 55.39
C ASP A 395 2.34 3.71 55.68
N PRO A 396 2.80 3.16 56.83
CA PRO A 396 2.76 1.74 57.08
C PRO A 396 1.34 1.18 57.19
N LEU A 397 0.37 1.97 57.69
CA LEU A 397 -1.02 1.52 57.80
C LEU A 397 -1.68 1.42 56.44
N LYS A 398 -1.48 2.40 55.56
CA LYS A 398 -2.05 2.37 54.20
C LYS A 398 -1.40 1.29 53.34
N SER A 399 -0.08 1.11 53.43
CA SER A 399 0.64 0.05 52.73
C SER A 399 0.23 -1.35 53.20
N LEU A 400 0.02 -1.54 54.51
CA LEU A 400 -0.45 -2.81 55.06
C LEU A 400 -1.87 -3.15 54.59
N VAL A 401 -2.79 -2.18 54.60
CA VAL A 401 -4.16 -2.37 54.09
C VAL A 401 -4.14 -2.72 52.60
N PHE A 402 -3.34 -2.00 51.79
CA PHE A 402 -3.17 -2.28 50.37
C PHE A 402 -2.61 -3.70 50.12
N CYS A 403 -1.58 -4.10 50.89
CA CYS A 403 -0.96 -5.41 50.79
C CYS A 403 -1.93 -6.54 51.15
N LEU A 404 -2.67 -6.40 52.26
CA LEU A 404 -3.67 -7.40 52.66
C LEU A 404 -4.82 -7.50 51.66
N ALA A 405 -5.32 -6.37 51.13
CA ALA A 405 -6.38 -6.35 50.14
C ALA A 405 -5.94 -7.02 48.82
N THR A 406 -4.74 -6.70 48.35
CA THR A 406 -4.18 -7.31 47.13
C THR A 406 -3.88 -8.80 47.31
N ALA A 407 -3.32 -9.20 48.46
CA ALA A 407 -3.11 -10.60 48.80
C ALA A 407 -4.43 -11.39 48.85
N TYR A 408 -5.48 -10.81 49.44
CA TYR A 408 -6.82 -11.41 49.48
C TYR A 408 -7.39 -11.64 48.07
N ILE A 409 -7.27 -10.65 47.18
CA ILE A 409 -7.69 -10.75 45.78
C ILE A 409 -6.95 -11.87 45.04
N ILE A 410 -5.64 -12.01 45.29
CA ILE A 410 -4.81 -13.06 44.69
C ILE A 410 -5.22 -14.45 45.19
N CYS A 411 -5.35 -14.63 46.51
CA CYS A 411 -5.72 -15.92 47.11
C CYS A 411 -7.11 -16.41 46.68
N ARG A 412 -8.07 -15.49 46.46
CA ARG A 412 -9.41 -15.80 45.96
C ARG A 412 -9.48 -16.02 44.45
N GLY A 413 -8.41 -15.76 43.71
CA GLY A 413 -8.39 -15.85 42.25
C GLY A 413 -9.23 -14.78 41.55
N TRP A 414 -9.54 -13.67 42.22
CA TRP A 414 -10.39 -12.58 41.70
C TRP A 414 -9.65 -11.61 40.77
N ILE A 415 -8.37 -11.88 40.49
CA ILE A 415 -7.52 -11.08 39.61
C ILE A 415 -8.22 -10.83 38.25
N GLY A 416 -8.85 -11.85 37.66
CA GLY A 416 -9.58 -11.70 36.39
C GLY A 416 -10.72 -10.69 36.45
N HIS A 417 -11.51 -10.69 37.55
CA HIS A 417 -12.60 -9.74 37.76
C HIS A 417 -12.09 -8.31 37.99
N VAL A 418 -10.95 -8.14 38.67
CA VAL A 418 -10.33 -6.81 38.83
C VAL A 418 -9.91 -6.24 37.48
N PHE A 419 -9.31 -7.05 36.60
CA PHE A 419 -9.01 -6.63 35.22
C PHE A 419 -10.28 -6.37 34.39
N ALA A 420 -11.34 -7.16 34.56
CA ALA A 420 -12.63 -6.92 33.92
C ALA A 420 -13.25 -5.58 34.35
N LEU A 421 -13.22 -5.26 35.65
CA LEU A 421 -13.71 -3.99 36.18
C LEU A 421 -12.89 -2.80 35.67
N LEU A 422 -11.57 -2.93 35.61
CA LEU A 422 -10.69 -1.87 35.08
C LEU A 422 -10.97 -1.60 33.59
N THR A 423 -11.09 -2.66 32.79
CA THR A 423 -11.40 -2.53 31.35
C THR A 423 -12.78 -1.94 31.11
N LEU A 424 -13.78 -2.33 31.92
CA LEU A 424 -15.11 -1.74 31.90
C LEU A 424 -15.10 -0.26 32.29
N PHE A 425 -14.33 0.11 33.33
CA PHE A 425 -14.19 1.50 33.76
C PHE A 425 -13.61 2.39 32.64
N ILE A 426 -12.59 1.90 31.93
CA ILE A 426 -12.01 2.62 30.78
C ILE A 426 -13.06 2.79 29.67
N ALA A 427 -13.84 1.75 29.37
CA ALA A 427 -14.89 1.83 28.35
C ALA A 427 -15.99 2.82 28.72
N ILE A 428 -16.45 2.80 29.98
CA ILE A 428 -17.43 3.76 30.52
C ILE A 428 -16.85 5.17 30.46
N PHE A 429 -15.58 5.36 30.86
CA PHE A 429 -14.91 6.65 30.77
C PHE A 429 -14.90 7.19 29.33
N MET A 430 -14.56 6.37 28.33
CA MET A 430 -14.61 6.76 26.92
C MET A 430 -16.01 7.16 26.44
N LEU A 431 -17.06 6.48 26.93
CA LEU A 431 -18.45 6.81 26.59
C LEU A 431 -18.93 8.08 27.29
N LEU A 432 -18.53 8.28 28.55
CA LEU A 432 -18.85 9.48 29.32
C LEU A 432 -18.13 10.71 28.74
N THR A 433 -16.85 10.61 28.41
CA THR A 433 -16.11 11.71 27.78
C THR A 433 -16.78 12.13 26.48
N ARG A 434 -17.29 11.18 25.69
CA ARG A 434 -18.08 11.47 24.49
C ARG A 434 -19.39 12.20 24.79
N CYS A 435 -20.19 11.72 25.75
CA CYS A 435 -21.44 12.38 26.12
C CYS A 435 -21.21 13.82 26.62
N CYS A 436 -20.11 14.04 27.35
CA CYS A 436 -19.73 15.34 27.86
C CYS A 436 -19.04 16.25 26.82
N SER A 437 -18.42 15.68 25.77
CA SER A 437 -17.63 16.44 24.77
C SER A 437 -18.44 16.92 23.57
N GLN A 438 -19.75 16.69 23.50
CA GLN A 438 -20.65 17.13 22.41
C GLN A 438 -20.70 18.66 22.13
N GLY A 439 -19.84 19.47 22.77
CA GLY A 439 -19.69 20.90 22.49
C GLY A 439 -18.30 21.49 22.72
N MET A 440 -17.24 20.70 22.95
CA MET A 440 -15.90 21.22 23.25
C MET A 440 -14.89 20.81 22.19
N LEU A 441 -14.43 21.79 21.40
CA LEU A 441 -13.23 21.66 20.56
C LEU A 441 -12.06 21.22 21.45
N ALA A 442 -11.42 20.12 21.05
CA ALA A 442 -10.43 19.40 21.84
C ALA A 442 -9.33 20.35 22.37
N ASN A 443 -9.12 20.37 23.68
CA ASN A 443 -8.04 21.10 24.31
C ASN A 443 -6.69 20.60 23.76
N GLU A 444 -6.07 21.45 22.95
CA GLU A 444 -4.74 21.29 22.37
C GLU A 444 -3.70 21.01 23.47
N LEU A 445 -2.81 20.04 23.26
CA LEU A 445 -1.72 19.76 24.20
C LEU A 445 -0.72 20.92 24.13
N ARG A 446 -0.75 21.82 25.11
CA ARG A 446 0.24 22.89 25.27
C ARG A 446 1.46 22.34 26.00
N VAL A 447 2.60 22.23 25.32
CA VAL A 447 3.87 21.80 25.92
C VAL A 447 4.84 22.97 25.92
N ILE A 448 5.44 23.23 27.08
CA ILE A 448 6.47 24.24 27.28
C ILE A 448 7.80 23.69 26.73
N ALA A 449 8.38 24.36 25.74
CA ALA A 449 9.66 23.96 25.16
C ALA A 449 10.82 24.13 26.18
N PRO A 450 11.70 23.11 26.34
CA PRO A 450 12.91 23.26 27.15
C PRO A 450 13.95 24.19 26.48
N PRO A 451 14.88 24.80 27.25
CA PRO A 451 15.92 25.69 26.73
C PRO A 451 16.97 24.94 25.90
N GLU A 452 17.51 25.60 24.86
CA GLU A 452 18.49 25.04 23.92
C GLU A 452 19.83 24.69 24.62
N MET A 453 20.32 23.46 24.41
CA MET A 453 21.66 23.03 24.86
C MET A 453 22.69 23.01 23.72
N ASN A 454 23.94 23.22 24.11
CA ASN A 454 25.07 23.65 23.29
C ASN A 454 25.68 22.51 22.42
N THR A 455 26.10 22.86 21.21
CA THR A 455 26.41 21.99 20.06
C THR A 455 27.72 21.20 20.12
N LEU A 456 28.44 21.22 21.25
CA LEU A 456 29.82 20.72 21.32
C LEU A 456 30.00 19.31 21.89
N GLU A 457 28.97 18.70 22.49
CA GLU A 457 29.06 17.32 23.04
C GLU A 457 28.45 16.25 22.10
N GLN A 458 27.81 16.66 21.01
CA GLN A 458 27.11 15.79 20.07
C GLN A 458 28.08 15.24 18.99
N LEU A 459 29.11 14.52 19.43
CA LEU A 459 30.13 13.95 18.54
C LEU A 459 29.58 12.75 17.74
N SER A 460 29.94 12.71 16.45
CA SER A 460 29.34 12.01 15.30
C SER A 460 28.97 10.51 15.41
N ALA A 461 29.46 9.73 16.38
CA ALA A 461 28.97 8.36 16.61
C ALA A 461 27.67 8.33 17.44
N VAL A 462 27.47 9.36 18.28
CA VAL A 462 26.28 9.57 19.10
C VAL A 462 25.11 10.07 18.25
N GLN A 463 25.36 10.75 17.13
CA GLN A 463 24.30 11.35 16.31
C GLN A 463 23.39 10.30 15.65
N ASN A 464 23.92 9.17 15.20
CA ASN A 464 23.11 8.07 14.65
C ASN A 464 22.34 7.30 15.75
N ALA A 465 22.91 7.16 16.94
CA ALA A 465 22.22 6.56 18.07
C ALA A 465 21.13 7.49 18.62
N ILE A 466 21.41 8.79 18.73
CA ILE A 466 20.43 9.81 19.12
C ILE A 466 19.31 9.90 18.09
N SER A 467 19.60 9.88 16.79
CA SER A 467 18.54 9.94 15.78
C SER A 467 17.65 8.70 15.79
N GLN A 468 18.21 7.51 16.03
CA GLN A 468 17.42 6.28 16.21
C GLN A 468 16.55 6.33 17.48
N VAL A 469 17.10 6.83 18.59
CA VAL A 469 16.33 7.00 19.83
C VAL A 469 15.27 8.09 19.68
N GLU A 470 15.59 9.18 18.98
CA GLU A 470 14.65 10.24 18.65
C GLU A 470 13.49 9.70 17.80
N GLU A 471 13.77 8.90 16.76
CA GLU A 471 12.74 8.25 15.94
C GLU A 471 11.85 7.33 16.79
N LEU A 472 12.45 6.55 17.71
CA LEU A 472 11.69 5.68 18.61
C LEU A 472 10.83 6.46 19.62
N VAL A 473 11.34 7.57 20.16
CA VAL A 473 10.59 8.47 21.05
C VAL A 473 9.47 9.17 20.28
N GLN A 474 9.72 9.61 19.04
CA GLN A 474 8.71 10.18 18.16
C GLN A 474 7.59 9.17 17.87
N ASP A 475 7.94 7.94 17.50
CA ASP A 475 6.96 6.86 17.28
C ASP A 475 6.15 6.57 18.56
N GLY A 476 6.82 6.54 19.72
CA GLY A 476 6.16 6.41 21.02
C GLY A 476 5.17 7.55 21.31
N ASN A 477 5.56 8.79 21.05
CA ASN A 477 4.70 9.98 21.19
C ASN A 477 3.48 9.90 20.29
N ILE A 478 3.65 9.49 19.02
CA ILE A 478 2.54 9.32 18.08
C ILE A 478 1.54 8.29 18.60
N VAL A 479 2.02 7.15 19.11
CA VAL A 479 1.16 6.12 19.70
C VAL A 479 0.40 6.67 20.91
N LEU A 480 1.09 7.38 21.83
CA LEU A 480 0.47 7.98 23.01
C LEU A 480 -0.58 9.05 22.63
N LEU A 481 -0.31 9.88 21.63
CA LEU A 481 -1.25 10.88 21.12
C LEU A 481 -2.50 10.23 20.52
N LYS A 482 -2.34 9.15 19.74
CA LYS A 482 -3.48 8.38 19.21
C LYS A 482 -4.30 7.74 20.33
N LEU A 483 -3.66 7.13 21.32
CA LEU A 483 -4.33 6.55 22.49
C LEU A 483 -5.10 7.61 23.27
N ARG A 484 -4.50 8.77 23.49
CA ARG A 484 -5.16 9.91 24.14
C ARG A 484 -6.35 10.43 23.33
N ALA A 485 -6.22 10.53 22.01
CA ALA A 485 -7.31 10.95 21.12
C ALA A 485 -8.51 9.99 21.20
N LEU A 486 -8.26 8.68 21.29
CA LEU A 486 -9.28 7.65 21.51
C LEU A 486 -9.91 7.76 22.91
N LEU A 487 -9.11 7.96 23.96
CA LEU A 487 -9.61 8.11 25.34
C LEU A 487 -10.49 9.35 25.52
N LEU A 488 -10.13 10.46 24.86
CA LEU A 488 -10.88 11.72 24.90
C LEU A 488 -12.03 11.77 23.89
N ALA A 489 -12.31 10.68 23.19
CA ALA A 489 -13.39 10.57 22.21
C ALA A 489 -13.33 11.62 21.08
N VAL A 490 -12.13 12.08 20.70
CA VAL A 490 -11.92 13.06 19.62
C VAL A 490 -12.46 12.53 18.28
N PHE A 491 -12.38 11.21 18.08
CA PHE A 491 -12.92 10.52 16.90
C PHE A 491 -14.04 9.56 17.31
N PRO A 492 -15.33 9.97 17.21
CA PRO A 492 -16.44 9.23 17.81
C PRO A 492 -16.61 7.82 17.22
N GLN A 493 -16.49 7.66 15.90
CA GLN A 493 -16.64 6.36 15.24
C GLN A 493 -15.55 5.34 15.64
N ALA A 494 -14.30 5.79 15.81
CA ALA A 494 -13.21 4.92 16.23
C ALA A 494 -13.31 4.59 17.73
N THR A 495 -13.68 5.58 18.54
CA THR A 495 -13.83 5.45 19.99
C THR A 495 -14.96 4.49 20.35
N GLU A 496 -16.10 4.54 19.65
CA GLU A 496 -17.20 3.58 19.84
C GLU A 496 -16.75 2.13 19.62
N ARG A 497 -16.02 1.87 18.52
CA ARG A 497 -15.53 0.52 18.21
C ARG A 497 -14.56 0.02 19.28
N VAL A 498 -13.68 0.89 19.78
CA VAL A 498 -12.75 0.55 20.87
C VAL A 498 -13.50 0.32 22.17
N ALA A 499 -14.46 1.18 22.53
CA ALA A 499 -15.27 1.03 23.73
C ALA A 499 -16.08 -0.28 23.70
N LEU A 500 -16.72 -0.60 22.57
CA LEU A 500 -17.43 -1.88 22.39
C LEU A 500 -16.47 -3.08 22.49
N ALA A 501 -15.28 -3.01 21.89
CA ALA A 501 -14.28 -4.05 22.01
C ALA A 501 -13.81 -4.23 23.47
N LEU A 502 -13.59 -3.13 24.21
CA LEU A 502 -13.24 -3.17 25.63
C LEU A 502 -14.35 -3.78 26.49
N VAL A 503 -15.63 -3.47 26.20
CA VAL A 503 -16.77 -4.11 26.88
C VAL A 503 -16.81 -5.61 26.60
N LEU A 504 -16.59 -6.04 25.35
CA LEU A 504 -16.54 -7.47 25.01
C LEU A 504 -15.37 -8.18 25.73
N VAL A 505 -14.20 -7.57 25.79
CA VAL A 505 -13.04 -8.09 26.54
C VAL A 505 -13.36 -8.16 28.03
N ALA A 506 -13.99 -7.13 28.60
CA ALA A 506 -14.40 -7.13 30.00
C ALA A 506 -15.39 -8.26 30.30
N LEU A 507 -16.36 -8.51 29.42
CA LEU A 507 -17.30 -9.64 29.55
C LEU A 507 -16.57 -10.98 29.52
N ILE A 508 -15.64 -11.19 28.56
CA ILE A 508 -14.86 -12.42 28.49
C ILE A 508 -14.06 -12.63 29.78
N LEU A 509 -13.38 -11.59 30.28
CA LEU A 509 -12.61 -11.66 31.53
C LEU A 509 -13.49 -11.87 32.77
N ALA A 510 -14.74 -11.39 32.75
CA ALA A 510 -15.68 -11.55 33.85
C ALA A 510 -16.28 -12.97 33.90
N PHE A 511 -16.57 -13.58 32.74
CA PHE A 511 -17.25 -14.87 32.67
C PHE A 511 -16.32 -16.08 32.49
N LEU A 512 -15.14 -15.91 31.88
CA LEU A 512 -14.19 -17.00 31.69
C LEU A 512 -13.10 -16.98 32.77
N PRO A 513 -12.85 -18.12 33.44
CA PRO A 513 -11.66 -18.28 34.27
C PRO A 513 -10.38 -17.98 33.48
N LEU A 514 -9.43 -17.28 34.13
CA LEU A 514 -8.18 -16.82 33.50
C LEU A 514 -7.36 -17.95 32.85
N LYS A 515 -7.50 -19.19 33.35
CA LYS A 515 -6.85 -20.39 32.79
C LYS A 515 -7.31 -20.68 31.36
N PHE A 516 -8.61 -20.54 31.07
CA PHE A 516 -9.14 -20.73 29.72
C PHE A 516 -8.77 -19.59 28.78
N VAL A 517 -8.73 -18.36 29.30
CA VAL A 517 -8.21 -17.21 28.54
C VAL A 517 -6.75 -17.44 28.16
N GLY A 518 -5.92 -17.91 29.11
CA GLY A 518 -4.52 -18.28 28.86
C GLY A 518 -4.39 -19.41 27.82
N LEU A 519 -5.22 -20.44 27.91
CA LEU A 519 -5.25 -21.54 26.93
C LEU A 519 -5.65 -21.06 25.53
N LEU A 520 -6.65 -20.19 25.41
CA LEU A 520 -7.07 -19.61 24.13
C LEU A 520 -5.97 -18.75 23.52
N MET A 521 -5.29 -17.94 24.32
CA MET A 521 -4.14 -17.14 23.88
C MET A 521 -2.99 -18.04 23.39
N PHE A 522 -2.69 -19.11 24.12
CA PHE A 522 -1.69 -20.11 23.71
C PHE A 522 -2.09 -20.73 22.36
N LEU A 523 -3.31 -21.25 22.25
CA LEU A 523 -3.79 -21.84 21.00
C LEU A 523 -3.76 -20.85 19.85
N ASP A 524 -4.14 -19.59 20.07
CA ASP A 524 -4.06 -18.58 19.03
C ASP A 524 -2.63 -18.38 18.56
N VAL A 525 -1.68 -18.08 19.46
CA VAL A 525 -0.26 -17.84 19.11
C VAL A 525 0.35 -19.01 18.33
N PHE A 526 0.13 -20.25 18.78
CA PHE A 526 0.75 -21.43 18.18
C PHE A 526 0.05 -21.92 16.91
N THR A 527 -1.23 -21.59 16.70
CA THR A 527 -1.97 -22.00 15.49
C THR A 527 -2.13 -20.88 14.46
N ARG A 528 -1.72 -19.65 14.79
CA ARG A 528 -1.87 -18.45 13.96
C ARG A 528 -1.25 -18.57 12.56
N TYR A 529 -0.14 -19.30 12.42
CA TYR A 529 0.56 -19.53 11.15
C TYR A 529 0.32 -20.93 10.54
N SER A 530 -0.59 -21.71 11.12
CA SER A 530 -0.97 -23.01 10.56
C SER A 530 -1.56 -22.85 9.15
N PRO A 531 -1.33 -23.80 8.21
CA PRO A 531 -1.81 -23.71 6.84
C PRO A 531 -3.30 -23.32 6.69
N PRO A 532 -4.26 -23.88 7.46
CA PRO A 532 -5.67 -23.51 7.30
C PRO A 532 -6.00 -22.11 7.84
N ARG A 533 -5.34 -21.65 8.92
CA ARG A 533 -5.64 -20.34 9.54
C ARG A 533 -4.84 -19.18 8.97
N LYS A 534 -3.70 -19.44 8.33
CA LYS A 534 -2.75 -18.42 7.86
C LYS A 534 -3.43 -17.32 7.04
N ALA A 535 -4.27 -17.68 6.07
CA ALA A 535 -4.97 -16.71 5.23
C ALA A 535 -5.93 -15.80 6.04
N SER A 536 -6.64 -16.37 7.02
CA SER A 536 -7.52 -15.61 7.91
C SER A 536 -6.73 -14.68 8.83
N THR A 537 -5.62 -15.17 9.39
CA THR A 537 -4.72 -14.37 10.23
C THR A 537 -4.16 -13.18 9.48
N GLU A 538 -3.61 -13.40 8.28
CA GLU A 538 -3.01 -12.34 7.47
C GLU A 538 -4.05 -11.27 7.14
N ARG A 539 -5.28 -11.68 6.78
CA ARG A 539 -6.41 -10.76 6.59
C ARG A 539 -6.68 -9.95 7.85
N TRP A 540 -6.87 -10.60 8.99
CA TRP A 540 -7.19 -9.91 10.26
C TRP A 540 -6.07 -8.96 10.71
N THR A 541 -4.82 -9.38 10.56
CA THR A 541 -3.64 -8.58 10.89
C THR A 541 -3.55 -7.36 9.99
N ARG A 542 -3.84 -7.51 8.69
CA ARG A 542 -3.88 -6.40 7.75
C ARG A 542 -5.01 -5.43 8.07
N ARG A 543 -6.23 -5.91 8.35
CA ARG A 543 -7.37 -5.05 8.74
C ARG A 543 -7.10 -4.28 10.03
N SER A 544 -6.48 -4.92 11.02
CA SER A 544 -6.10 -4.26 12.28
C SER A 544 -5.08 -3.14 12.03
N ARG A 545 -4.11 -3.40 11.14
CA ARG A 545 -3.11 -2.41 10.71
C ARG A 545 -3.73 -1.25 9.93
N GLU A 546 -4.57 -1.54 8.94
CA GLU A 546 -5.28 -0.54 8.14
C GLU A 546 -6.15 0.36 9.03
N TRP A 547 -6.89 -0.26 9.96
CA TRP A 547 -7.69 0.47 10.93
C TRP A 547 -6.82 1.36 11.83
N TRP A 548 -5.71 0.86 12.36
CA TRP A 548 -4.78 1.64 13.19
C TRP A 548 -4.20 2.86 12.46
N PHE A 549 -3.81 2.68 11.19
CA PHE A 549 -3.29 3.78 10.38
C PHE A 549 -4.37 4.78 9.98
N SER A 550 -5.64 4.38 9.91
CA SER A 550 -6.76 5.30 9.63
C SER A 550 -7.09 6.25 10.78
N ILE A 551 -6.57 6.03 11.99
CA ILE A 551 -6.84 6.87 13.16
C ILE A 551 -5.89 8.09 13.12
N PRO A 552 -6.42 9.33 13.10
CA PRO A 552 -5.59 10.53 13.11
C PRO A 552 -4.92 10.74 14.48
N ALA A 553 -3.78 11.43 14.51
CA ALA A 553 -3.16 11.88 15.75
C ALA A 553 -3.81 13.20 16.21
N ALA A 554 -3.93 13.41 17.52
CA ALA A 554 -4.34 14.71 18.06
C ALA A 554 -3.25 15.76 17.78
N PRO A 555 -3.61 17.00 17.38
CA PRO A 555 -2.63 18.05 17.09
C PRO A 555 -1.91 18.50 18.37
N VAL A 556 -0.61 18.79 18.24
CA VAL A 556 0.25 19.31 19.32
C VAL A 556 0.60 20.76 18.96
N VAL A 557 0.38 21.70 19.88
CA VAL A 557 0.76 23.12 19.71
C VAL A 557 1.83 23.44 20.75
N LEU A 558 3.03 23.79 20.29
CA LEU A 558 4.13 24.22 21.15
C LEU A 558 4.01 25.72 21.42
N GLU A 559 3.76 26.10 22.68
CA GLU A 559 3.86 27.49 23.09
C GLU A 559 5.33 27.78 23.46
N ARG A 560 6.01 28.59 22.65
CA ARG A 560 7.28 29.19 23.06
C ARG A 560 6.99 30.25 24.12
N ILE A 561 7.62 30.15 25.29
CA ILE A 561 7.61 31.22 26.28
C ILE A 561 8.22 32.47 25.61
N LYS A 562 7.42 33.53 25.44
CA LYS A 562 7.97 34.86 25.13
C LYS A 562 8.82 35.27 26.33
N GLU A 563 10.12 35.37 26.13
CA GLU A 563 10.98 36.05 27.10
C GLU A 563 10.49 37.49 27.21
N ASP A 564 9.85 37.81 28.34
CA ASP A 564 9.63 39.18 28.75
C ASP A 564 11.01 39.83 28.90
N LYS A 565 11.35 40.73 27.97
CA LYS A 565 12.45 41.68 28.11
C LYS A 565 12.24 42.44 29.42
N LYS A 566 12.91 42.01 30.49
CA LYS A 566 13.11 42.83 31.69
C LYS A 566 13.92 44.05 31.27
N SER A 567 13.24 45.19 31.14
CA SER A 567 13.89 46.49 31.19
C SER A 567 14.49 46.69 32.57
N ARG A 568 15.81 46.80 32.64
CA ARG A 568 16.50 47.57 33.68
C ARG A 568 17.69 48.29 33.05
#